data_AF-A0A062VGU7-F1
#
_entry.id   AF-A0A062VGU7-F1
#
_cell.length_a   1.000
_cell.length_b   1.000
_cell.length_c   1.000
_cell.angle_alpha   90.00
_cell.angle_beta   90.00
_cell.angle_gamma   90.00
#
_symmetry.space_group_name_H-M   'P 1'
#
loop_
_entity.id
_entity.type
_entity.pdbx_description
1 polymer ?
#
loop_
_entity_poly.entity_id
_entity_poly.type
_entity_poly.pdbx_seq_one_letter_code
_entity_poly.pdbx_strand_id
1 'polypeptide(L)'
;MTSRTLLDAALLGCTFVVAADRRAGDLSNALERRGAQVYRAPALSIVPNADDDDLIRRTRELIATPPHIVVVTTGVGFRGWVDAAHENDLAEELSEALRATLFVARGPKAHGAIQQAGFVADWVAESETAAEVGEYLRSMPLSAKRVAVQHHGAGSDGLDEVLLAAGADVVSLTVYRWGPPPDPQIVERSVAQAASGEVDGVLFTSAPGAAAWIRFAERMGATEAIRERAARGRLLLAAVGPITASPLHDARLSTVIAERGRLGSLARCVIGYFGVDGGAPSLKTAAGALSMRSGGVLLDGSFTPLSRAGASLLGALFDARGAVLSRDEIGRQLPGAGQNAHAVEMAVTRVRDALDGVDVVRTVVKRGYRLAVEETA
;
A
#
# COMPACT_ATOMS: atom_id res chain seq x y z
N MET A 1 -24.12 -0.65 36.14
CA MET A 1 -23.92 -0.45 34.68
C MET A 1 -22.44 -0.59 34.41
N THR A 2 -22.04 -1.80 34.04
CA THR A 2 -20.66 -2.21 33.83
C THR A 2 -20.07 -1.44 32.66
N SER A 3 -19.01 -0.68 32.95
CA SER A 3 -18.14 0.00 31.99
C SER A 3 -17.69 -1.02 30.95
N ARG A 4 -18.33 -0.97 29.79
CA ARG A 4 -17.95 -1.74 28.62
C ARG A 4 -16.68 -1.07 28.13
N THR A 5 -15.53 -1.57 28.59
CA THR A 5 -14.19 -1.18 28.16
C THR A 5 -14.25 -0.95 26.65
N LEU A 6 -14.17 0.31 26.24
CA LEU A 6 -14.13 0.70 24.84
C LEU A 6 -13.06 -0.18 24.19
N LEU A 7 -13.43 -0.91 23.13
CA LEU A 7 -12.42 -1.46 22.23
C LEU A 7 -11.50 -0.29 21.89
N ASP A 8 -10.25 -0.41 22.35
CA ASP A 8 -9.23 0.63 22.37
C ASP A 8 -9.30 1.48 21.10
N ALA A 9 -9.81 2.71 21.22
CA ALA A 9 -10.07 3.64 20.12
C ALA A 9 -8.76 4.25 19.60
N ALA A 10 -7.74 3.41 19.45
CA ALA A 10 -6.36 3.77 19.14
C ALA A 10 -6.24 4.57 17.83
N LEU A 11 -7.23 4.44 16.94
CA LEU A 11 -7.26 5.12 15.65
C LEU A 11 -8.24 6.30 15.62
N LEU A 12 -8.76 6.74 16.77
CA LEU A 12 -9.66 7.89 16.83
C LEU A 12 -8.99 9.12 16.21
N GLY A 13 -9.72 9.78 15.32
CA GLY A 13 -9.24 10.95 14.57
C GLY A 13 -8.29 10.62 13.41
N CYS A 14 -7.95 9.34 13.19
CA CYS A 14 -7.12 8.94 12.06
C CYS A 14 -7.94 8.79 10.78
N THR A 15 -7.38 9.19 9.64
CA THR A 15 -7.93 8.88 8.31
C THR A 15 -6.97 8.01 7.51
N PHE A 16 -7.44 6.90 6.93
CA PHE A 16 -6.64 6.00 6.11
C PHE A 16 -7.19 5.84 4.70
N VAL A 17 -6.26 5.69 3.75
CA VAL A 17 -6.54 5.33 2.36
C VAL A 17 -6.19 3.86 2.16
N VAL A 18 -7.12 3.08 1.60
CA VAL A 18 -6.81 1.73 1.09
C VAL A 18 -6.62 1.82 -0.42
N ALA A 19 -5.38 1.64 -0.89
CA ALA A 19 -5.00 1.75 -2.31
C ALA A 19 -5.30 0.46 -3.11
N ALA A 20 -6.31 -0.29 -2.69
CA ALA A 20 -6.68 -1.59 -3.25
C ALA A 20 -8.19 -1.72 -3.36
N ASP A 21 -8.63 -2.56 -4.30
CA ASP A 21 -10.05 -2.82 -4.54
C ASP A 21 -10.52 -4.10 -3.83
N ARG A 22 -9.86 -5.23 -4.15
CA ARG A 22 -10.22 -6.55 -3.62
C ARG A 22 -10.02 -6.66 -2.11
N ARG A 23 -11.07 -7.06 -1.39
CA ARG A 23 -11.09 -7.22 0.09
C ARG A 23 -10.71 -5.96 0.86
N ALA A 24 -10.78 -4.78 0.23
CA ALA A 24 -10.56 -3.51 0.92
C ALA A 24 -11.56 -3.31 2.07
N GLY A 25 -12.81 -3.79 1.91
CA GLY A 25 -13.84 -3.74 2.95
C GLY A 25 -13.44 -4.46 4.25
N ASP A 26 -12.75 -5.60 4.19
CA ASP A 26 -12.31 -6.32 5.39
C ASP A 26 -11.28 -5.50 6.19
N LEU A 27 -10.36 -4.84 5.48
CA LEU A 27 -9.35 -3.98 6.08
C LEU A 27 -9.98 -2.69 6.64
N SER A 28 -10.86 -2.03 5.87
CA SER A 28 -11.62 -0.85 6.32
C SER A 28 -12.39 -1.16 7.61
N ASN A 29 -13.20 -2.21 7.60
CA ASN A 29 -13.99 -2.63 8.76
C ASN A 29 -13.14 -2.95 9.99
N ALA A 30 -11.91 -3.43 9.81
CA ALA A 30 -10.99 -3.70 10.93
C ALA A 30 -10.47 -2.42 11.59
N LEU A 31 -10.19 -1.39 10.81
CA LEU A 31 -9.68 -0.10 11.29
C LEU A 31 -10.80 0.80 11.83
N GLU A 32 -11.96 0.83 11.16
CA GLU A 32 -13.14 1.59 11.58
C GLU A 32 -13.66 1.13 12.94
N ARG A 33 -13.60 -0.18 13.24
CA ARG A 33 -13.88 -0.73 14.58
C ARG A 33 -12.96 -0.20 15.68
N ARG A 34 -11.84 0.44 15.33
CA ARG A 34 -10.90 1.10 16.26
C ARG A 34 -10.97 2.63 16.18
N GLY A 35 -11.98 3.18 15.54
CA GLY A 35 -12.28 4.62 15.51
C GLY A 35 -11.71 5.39 14.30
N ALA A 36 -11.09 4.69 13.33
CA ALA A 36 -10.58 5.33 12.13
C ALA A 36 -11.69 5.72 11.15
N GLN A 37 -11.44 6.75 10.34
CA GLN A 37 -12.12 6.94 9.06
C GLN A 37 -11.30 6.25 7.97
N VAL A 38 -11.96 5.50 7.08
CA VAL A 38 -11.27 4.81 5.98
C VAL A 38 -12.03 5.03 4.69
N TYR A 39 -11.30 5.33 3.62
CA TYR A 39 -11.86 5.32 2.27
C TYR A 39 -10.96 4.56 1.30
N ARG A 40 -11.57 4.13 0.19
CA ARG A 40 -10.91 3.30 -0.83
C ARG A 40 -10.50 4.20 -2.00
N ALA A 41 -9.27 4.04 -2.44
CA ALA A 41 -8.74 4.69 -3.63
C ALA A 41 -7.95 3.67 -4.46
N PRO A 42 -8.64 2.67 -5.05
CA PRO A 42 -7.96 1.63 -5.82
C PRO A 42 -7.21 2.25 -7.01
N ALA A 43 -5.88 2.16 -6.99
CA ALA A 43 -5.03 2.80 -8.00
C ALA A 43 -5.00 2.07 -9.36
N LEU A 44 -5.66 0.92 -9.43
CA LEU A 44 -5.81 0.09 -10.62
C LEU A 44 -7.07 -0.79 -10.48
N SER A 45 -7.52 -1.35 -11.59
CA SER A 45 -8.58 -2.36 -11.64
C SER A 45 -8.02 -3.70 -12.10
N ILE A 46 -8.69 -4.79 -11.76
CA ILE A 46 -8.48 -6.08 -12.44
C ILE A 46 -9.44 -6.08 -13.62
N VAL A 47 -8.88 -6.10 -14.82
CA VAL A 47 -9.63 -6.36 -16.04
C VAL A 47 -9.46 -7.85 -16.31
N PRO A 48 -10.52 -8.67 -16.18
CA PRO A 48 -10.51 -10.01 -16.79
C PRO A 48 -10.07 -9.86 -18.24
N ASN A 49 -9.21 -10.74 -18.77
CA ASN A 49 -8.81 -10.61 -20.17
C ASN A 49 -10.07 -10.46 -21.03
N ALA A 50 -10.22 -9.30 -21.67
CA ALA A 50 -11.33 -9.04 -22.58
C ALA A 50 -11.16 -9.82 -23.90
N ASP A 51 -10.00 -10.46 -24.11
CA ASP A 51 -9.74 -11.39 -25.21
C ASP A 51 -9.46 -12.78 -24.63
N ASP A 52 -10.52 -13.59 -24.50
CA ASP A 52 -10.41 -15.05 -24.42
C ASP A 52 -9.56 -15.59 -25.58
N ASP A 53 -9.65 -14.97 -26.76
CA ASP A 53 -9.06 -15.49 -27.99
C ASP A 53 -7.54 -15.68 -27.95
N ASP A 54 -6.75 -14.76 -27.36
CA ASP A 54 -5.29 -14.93 -27.32
C ASP A 54 -4.86 -15.99 -26.29
N LEU A 55 -5.51 -16.02 -25.12
CA LEU A 55 -5.26 -17.05 -24.11
C LEU A 55 -5.63 -18.43 -24.65
N ILE A 56 -6.79 -18.55 -25.28
CA ILE A 56 -7.27 -19.78 -25.89
C ILE A 56 -6.41 -20.18 -27.09
N ARG A 57 -5.99 -19.24 -27.94
CA ARG A 57 -5.05 -19.51 -29.05
C ARG A 57 -3.73 -20.09 -28.54
N ARG A 58 -3.11 -19.48 -27.51
CA ARG A 58 -1.89 -20.02 -26.90
C ARG A 58 -2.12 -21.35 -26.21
N THR A 59 -3.30 -21.56 -25.62
CA THR A 59 -3.68 -22.85 -25.04
C THR A 59 -3.72 -23.94 -26.10
N ARG A 60 -4.37 -23.69 -27.25
CA ARG A 60 -4.36 -24.61 -28.41
C ARG A 60 -2.95 -24.85 -28.94
N GLU A 61 -2.11 -23.81 -28.96
CA GLU A 61 -0.70 -23.92 -29.34
C GLU A 61 0.09 -24.84 -28.40
N LEU A 62 -0.17 -24.77 -27.09
CA LEU A 62 0.45 -25.64 -26.08
C LEU A 62 -0.10 -27.07 -26.12
N ILE A 63 -1.37 -27.25 -26.49
CA ILE A 63 -1.93 -28.59 -26.73
C ILE A 63 -1.26 -29.24 -27.95
N ALA A 64 -1.18 -28.51 -29.06
CA ALA A 64 -0.61 -29.01 -30.30
C ALA A 64 0.91 -29.25 -30.20
N THR A 65 1.61 -28.46 -29.38
CA THR A 65 3.04 -28.62 -29.11
C THR A 65 3.29 -28.45 -27.61
N PRO A 66 3.20 -29.55 -26.85
CA PRO A 66 3.36 -29.55 -25.39
C PRO A 66 4.64 -28.86 -24.94
N PRO A 67 4.58 -28.03 -23.88
CA PRO A 67 5.78 -27.45 -23.31
C PRO A 67 6.59 -28.52 -22.59
N HIS A 68 7.89 -28.31 -22.44
CA HIS A 68 8.71 -29.16 -21.57
C HIS A 68 8.59 -28.73 -20.10
N ILE A 69 8.36 -27.44 -19.87
CA ILE A 69 8.32 -26.82 -18.55
C ILE A 69 7.11 -25.90 -18.47
N VAL A 70 6.37 -25.96 -17.37
CA VAL A 70 5.33 -24.99 -17.03
C VAL A 70 5.75 -24.24 -15.77
N VAL A 71 5.88 -22.92 -15.89
CA VAL A 71 6.15 -22.03 -14.76
C VAL A 71 4.87 -21.37 -14.32
N VAL A 72 4.53 -21.51 -13.04
CA VAL A 72 3.34 -20.89 -12.44
C VAL A 72 3.75 -19.79 -11.48
N THR A 73 3.49 -18.54 -11.88
CA THR A 73 3.81 -17.38 -11.04
C THR A 73 2.74 -17.11 -9.99
N THR A 74 1.46 -17.43 -10.26
CA THR A 74 0.38 -17.21 -9.28
C THR A 74 -0.68 -18.29 -9.34
N GLY A 75 -1.17 -18.72 -8.16
CA GLY A 75 -2.26 -19.70 -8.13
C GLY A 75 -3.59 -19.19 -8.72
N VAL A 76 -3.87 -17.88 -8.64
CA VAL A 76 -5.09 -17.30 -9.26
C VAL A 76 -4.98 -17.34 -10.77
N GLY A 77 -3.84 -16.98 -11.33
CA GLY A 77 -3.66 -16.99 -12.77
C GLY A 77 -3.65 -18.42 -13.34
N PHE A 78 -3.03 -19.40 -12.67
CA PHE A 78 -3.08 -20.78 -13.14
C PHE A 78 -4.48 -21.39 -13.07
N ARG A 79 -5.21 -21.19 -11.97
CA ARG A 79 -6.63 -21.62 -11.91
C ARG A 79 -7.46 -20.98 -13.00
N GLY A 80 -7.33 -19.67 -13.20
CA GLY A 80 -8.07 -18.99 -14.27
C GLY A 80 -7.69 -19.49 -15.68
N TRP A 81 -6.46 -19.95 -15.90
CA TRP A 81 -6.08 -20.59 -17.17
C TRP A 81 -6.79 -21.94 -17.34
N VAL A 82 -6.79 -22.77 -16.30
CA VAL A 82 -7.49 -24.07 -16.30
C VAL A 82 -9.00 -23.88 -16.47
N ASP A 83 -9.59 -22.92 -15.75
CA ASP A 83 -11.01 -22.57 -15.84
C ASP A 83 -11.36 -22.09 -17.26
N ALA A 84 -10.55 -21.21 -17.87
CA ALA A 84 -10.75 -20.78 -19.25
C ALA A 84 -10.67 -21.94 -20.25
N ALA A 85 -9.76 -22.90 -20.03
CA ALA A 85 -9.70 -24.12 -20.83
C ALA A 85 -10.95 -25.00 -20.66
N HIS A 86 -11.52 -25.08 -19.45
CA HIS A 86 -12.79 -25.77 -19.22
C HIS A 86 -13.96 -25.08 -19.93
N GLU A 87 -14.05 -23.75 -19.82
CA GLU A 87 -15.11 -22.96 -20.46
C GLU A 87 -15.09 -23.02 -21.99
N ASN A 88 -13.95 -23.43 -22.57
CA ASN A 88 -13.74 -23.54 -24.01
C ASN A 88 -13.56 -25.00 -24.49
N ASP A 89 -13.95 -25.99 -23.67
CA ASP A 89 -13.88 -27.43 -23.99
C ASP A 89 -12.47 -27.98 -24.32
N LEU A 90 -11.41 -27.33 -23.81
CA LEU A 90 -10.01 -27.71 -24.05
C LEU A 90 -9.35 -28.40 -22.85
N ALA A 91 -10.05 -28.54 -21.73
CA ALA A 91 -9.42 -28.95 -20.46
C ALA A 91 -8.81 -30.35 -20.48
N GLU A 92 -9.47 -31.34 -21.10
CA GLU A 92 -8.95 -32.71 -21.17
C GLU A 92 -7.69 -32.78 -22.04
N GLU A 93 -7.73 -32.17 -23.22
CA GLU A 93 -6.59 -32.09 -24.14
C GLU A 93 -5.40 -31.34 -23.51
N LEU A 94 -5.69 -30.23 -22.82
CA LEU A 94 -4.67 -29.48 -22.09
C LEU A 94 -4.07 -30.32 -20.96
N SER A 95 -4.90 -31.02 -20.19
CA SER A 95 -4.43 -31.85 -19.09
C SER A 95 -3.49 -32.95 -19.58
N GLU A 96 -3.84 -33.61 -20.69
CA GLU A 96 -3.01 -34.65 -21.28
C GLU A 96 -1.70 -34.08 -21.85
N ALA A 97 -1.76 -32.93 -22.54
CA ALA A 97 -0.57 -32.24 -23.02
C ALA A 97 0.39 -31.85 -21.88
N LEU A 98 -0.14 -31.49 -20.71
CA LEU A 98 0.67 -31.08 -19.56
C LEU A 98 1.17 -32.24 -18.68
N ARG A 99 0.74 -33.48 -18.92
CA ARG A 99 1.02 -34.64 -18.04
C ARG A 99 2.51 -34.94 -17.87
N ALA A 100 3.30 -34.78 -18.92
CA ALA A 100 4.73 -35.09 -18.92
C ALA A 100 5.63 -33.84 -18.72
N THR A 101 5.04 -32.74 -18.26
CA THR A 101 5.72 -31.44 -18.15
C THR A 101 6.30 -31.24 -16.77
N LEU A 102 7.45 -30.57 -16.70
CA LEU A 102 8.07 -30.19 -15.44
C LEU A 102 7.40 -28.91 -14.92
N PHE A 103 6.78 -28.98 -13.75
CA PHE A 103 6.09 -27.84 -13.14
C PHE A 103 6.98 -27.12 -12.13
N VAL A 104 7.11 -25.81 -12.33
CA VAL A 104 7.89 -24.92 -11.46
C VAL A 104 6.94 -23.91 -10.83
N ALA A 105 6.80 -23.95 -9.51
CA ALA A 105 5.95 -23.03 -8.78
C ALA A 105 6.77 -21.87 -8.19
N ARG A 106 6.31 -20.63 -8.41
CA ARG A 106 6.93 -19.47 -7.77
C ARG A 106 6.68 -19.38 -6.26
N GLY A 107 5.91 -20.28 -5.65
CA GLY A 107 5.67 -20.28 -4.20
C GLY A 107 4.43 -21.08 -3.77
N PRO A 108 4.07 -21.07 -2.48
CA PRO A 108 3.06 -21.97 -1.91
C PRO A 108 1.67 -21.88 -2.56
N LYS A 109 1.27 -20.69 -3.01
CA LYS A 109 -0.03 -20.48 -3.68
C LYS A 109 -0.06 -21.02 -5.10
N ALA A 110 1.05 -20.92 -5.82
CA ALA A 110 1.21 -21.50 -7.16
C ALA A 110 1.24 -23.02 -7.04
N HIS A 111 2.03 -23.54 -6.09
CA HIS A 111 2.11 -24.97 -5.79
C HIS A 111 0.73 -25.57 -5.47
N GLY A 112 -0.03 -24.94 -4.57
CA GLY A 112 -1.38 -25.41 -4.24
C GLY A 112 -2.35 -25.39 -5.43
N ALA A 113 -2.18 -24.46 -6.38
CA ALA A 113 -3.01 -24.43 -7.59
C ALA A 113 -2.64 -25.55 -8.58
N ILE A 114 -1.36 -25.87 -8.72
CA ILE A 114 -0.86 -27.00 -9.51
C ILE A 114 -1.45 -28.32 -8.97
N GLN A 115 -1.40 -28.51 -7.64
CA GLN A 115 -1.98 -29.69 -6.98
C GLN A 115 -3.50 -29.79 -7.17
N GLN A 116 -4.21 -28.67 -7.06
CA GLN A 116 -5.67 -28.63 -7.27
C GLN A 116 -6.07 -29.03 -8.70
N ALA A 117 -5.23 -28.74 -9.69
CA ALA A 117 -5.43 -29.15 -11.07
C ALA A 117 -4.98 -30.58 -11.37
N GLY A 118 -4.52 -31.33 -10.37
CA GLY A 118 -4.11 -32.73 -10.52
C GLY A 118 -2.66 -32.96 -10.94
N PHE A 119 -1.83 -31.91 -10.96
CA PHE A 119 -0.41 -32.00 -11.28
C PHE A 119 0.48 -31.98 -10.02
N VAL A 120 1.76 -32.31 -10.19
CA VAL A 120 2.77 -32.23 -9.14
C VAL A 120 3.76 -31.13 -9.51
N ALA A 121 4.08 -30.23 -8.57
CA ALA A 121 5.16 -29.29 -8.77
C ALA A 121 6.50 -29.98 -8.49
N ASP A 122 7.39 -30.01 -9.47
CA ASP A 122 8.73 -30.59 -9.35
C ASP A 122 9.65 -29.69 -8.52
N TRP A 123 9.40 -28.38 -8.53
CA TRP A 123 10.16 -27.41 -7.74
C TRP A 123 9.29 -26.23 -7.30
N VAL A 124 9.56 -25.70 -6.11
CA VAL A 124 8.85 -24.56 -5.52
C VAL A 124 9.86 -23.56 -4.97
N ALA A 125 9.77 -22.31 -5.41
CA ALA A 125 10.62 -21.23 -4.91
C ALA A 125 10.37 -20.95 -3.41
N GLU A 126 11.44 -20.83 -2.63
CA GLU A 126 11.38 -20.54 -1.19
C GLU A 126 11.15 -19.04 -0.91
N SER A 127 11.76 -18.16 -1.72
CA SER A 127 11.68 -16.70 -1.57
C SER A 127 10.38 -16.10 -2.09
N GLU A 128 9.56 -16.89 -2.76
CA GLU A 128 8.37 -16.45 -3.47
C GLU A 128 8.62 -15.41 -4.59
N THR A 129 9.80 -15.41 -5.22
CA THR A 129 10.21 -14.44 -6.26
C THR A 129 10.40 -15.05 -7.65
N ALA A 130 10.21 -14.23 -8.70
CA ALA A 130 10.49 -14.62 -10.08
C ALA A 130 12.00 -14.73 -10.37
N ALA A 131 12.83 -13.99 -9.63
CA ALA A 131 14.28 -14.04 -9.76
C ALA A 131 14.84 -15.42 -9.39
N GLU A 132 14.41 -15.99 -8.26
CA GLU A 132 14.81 -17.34 -7.82
C GLU A 132 14.36 -18.42 -8.83
N VAL A 133 13.15 -18.28 -9.37
CA VAL A 133 12.64 -19.15 -10.45
C VAL A 133 13.55 -19.08 -11.67
N GLY A 134 13.94 -17.87 -12.08
CA GLY A 134 14.86 -17.67 -13.20
C GLY A 134 16.24 -18.28 -12.95
N GLU A 135 16.79 -18.14 -11.75
CA GLU A 135 18.07 -18.74 -11.35
C GLU A 135 18.01 -20.27 -11.39
N TYR A 136 16.96 -20.86 -10.83
CA TYR A 136 16.72 -22.30 -10.88
C TYR A 136 16.64 -22.79 -12.33
N LEU A 137 15.82 -22.15 -13.17
CA LEU A 137 15.64 -22.54 -14.56
C LEU A 137 16.94 -22.44 -15.37
N ARG A 138 17.77 -21.43 -15.14
CA ARG A 138 19.09 -21.27 -15.79
C ARG A 138 20.10 -22.35 -15.42
N SER A 139 19.90 -23.05 -14.30
CA SER A 139 20.72 -24.19 -13.92
C SER A 139 20.44 -25.44 -14.77
N MET A 140 19.37 -25.43 -15.57
CA MET A 140 18.95 -26.52 -16.45
C MET A 140 19.33 -26.26 -17.91
N PRO A 141 19.46 -27.31 -18.75
CA PRO A 141 19.68 -27.15 -20.18
C PRO A 141 18.38 -26.69 -20.87
N LEU A 142 18.23 -25.37 -21.02
CA LEU A 142 17.03 -24.74 -21.60
C LEU A 142 17.06 -24.57 -23.13
N SER A 143 18.20 -24.80 -23.78
CA SER A 143 18.31 -24.61 -25.23
C SER A 143 17.29 -25.48 -25.99
N ALA A 144 16.50 -24.83 -26.85
CA ALA A 144 15.40 -25.43 -27.60
C ALA A 144 14.29 -26.08 -26.74
N LYS A 145 14.25 -25.78 -25.43
CA LYS A 145 13.14 -26.19 -24.56
C LYS A 145 12.02 -25.17 -24.66
N ARG A 146 10.82 -25.69 -24.93
CA ARG A 146 9.58 -24.94 -24.87
C ARG A 146 9.11 -24.76 -23.43
N VAL A 147 8.90 -23.52 -22.99
CA VAL A 147 8.54 -23.17 -21.62
C VAL A 147 7.27 -22.33 -21.64
N ALA A 148 6.19 -22.85 -21.05
CA ALA A 148 4.99 -22.08 -20.83
C ALA A 148 5.10 -21.32 -19.51
N VAL A 149 4.87 -20.01 -19.53
CA VAL A 149 4.99 -19.17 -18.32
C VAL A 149 3.64 -18.52 -18.03
N GLN A 150 2.97 -19.00 -16.98
CA GLN A 150 1.75 -18.38 -16.45
C GLN A 150 2.16 -17.16 -15.61
N HIS A 151 1.90 -15.96 -16.13
CA HIS A 151 2.23 -14.66 -15.52
C HIS A 151 1.10 -14.07 -14.67
N HIS A 152 1.43 -13.22 -13.70
CA HIS A 152 0.41 -12.35 -13.09
C HIS A 152 -0.02 -11.26 -14.08
N GLY A 153 -1.03 -10.48 -13.71
CA GLY A 153 -1.65 -9.54 -14.66
C GLY A 153 -0.85 -8.30 -15.04
N ALA A 154 0.44 -8.23 -14.66
CA ALA A 154 1.36 -7.23 -15.19
C ALA A 154 2.21 -7.78 -16.35
N GLY A 155 2.14 -9.09 -16.64
CA GLY A 155 2.97 -9.75 -17.64
C GLY A 155 4.29 -10.28 -17.07
N SER A 156 5.31 -10.39 -17.94
CA SER A 156 6.65 -10.83 -17.56
C SER A 156 7.34 -9.78 -16.69
N ASP A 157 7.84 -10.20 -15.52
CA ASP A 157 8.72 -9.41 -14.64
C ASP A 157 10.20 -9.64 -14.99
N GLY A 158 10.54 -9.79 -16.27
CA GLY A 158 11.90 -10.09 -16.74
C GLY A 158 12.22 -11.59 -16.84
N LEU A 159 11.30 -12.47 -16.45
CA LEU A 159 11.50 -13.92 -16.47
C LEU A 159 11.56 -14.45 -17.91
N ASP A 160 10.69 -13.96 -18.79
CA ASP A 160 10.68 -14.39 -20.20
C ASP A 160 12.00 -14.03 -20.89
N GLU A 161 12.50 -12.82 -20.64
CA GLU A 161 13.77 -12.33 -21.16
C GLU A 161 14.96 -13.19 -20.70
N VAL A 162 14.96 -13.61 -19.43
CA VAL A 162 15.98 -14.51 -18.88
C VAL A 162 15.94 -15.89 -19.56
N LEU A 163 14.76 -16.43 -19.80
CA LEU A 163 14.58 -17.75 -20.43
C LEU A 163 14.93 -17.72 -21.92
N LEU A 164 14.50 -16.68 -22.64
CA LEU A 164 14.86 -16.45 -24.04
C LEU A 164 16.38 -16.30 -24.20
N ALA A 165 17.05 -15.56 -23.31
CA ALA A 165 18.50 -15.43 -23.30
C ALA A 165 19.23 -16.76 -23.04
N ALA A 166 18.58 -17.71 -22.36
CA ALA A 166 19.08 -19.08 -22.17
C ALA A 166 18.76 -20.03 -23.35
N GLY A 167 18.13 -19.53 -24.42
CA GLY A 167 17.81 -20.28 -25.62
C GLY A 167 16.51 -21.09 -25.55
N ALA A 168 15.63 -20.78 -24.58
CA ALA A 168 14.30 -21.37 -24.50
C ALA A 168 13.35 -20.77 -25.55
N ASP A 169 12.33 -21.54 -25.91
CA ASP A 169 11.15 -21.08 -26.64
C ASP A 169 10.04 -20.78 -25.63
N VAL A 170 9.67 -19.51 -25.44
CA VAL A 170 8.80 -19.08 -24.33
C VAL A 170 7.40 -18.77 -24.81
N VAL A 171 6.40 -19.40 -24.18
CA VAL A 171 4.97 -19.13 -24.38
C VAL A 171 4.41 -18.46 -23.12
N SER A 172 4.25 -17.14 -23.18
CA SER A 172 3.72 -16.35 -22.06
C SER A 172 2.19 -16.49 -21.96
N LEU A 173 1.65 -16.64 -20.76
CA LEU A 173 0.20 -16.74 -20.52
C LEU A 173 -0.22 -15.75 -19.45
N THR A 174 -0.98 -14.73 -19.84
CA THR A 174 -1.51 -13.71 -18.93
C THR A 174 -3.03 -13.82 -18.92
N VAL A 175 -3.61 -14.22 -17.80
CA VAL A 175 -5.04 -14.58 -17.68
C VAL A 175 -5.94 -13.39 -17.28
N TYR A 176 -5.37 -12.39 -16.62
CA TYR A 176 -6.03 -11.13 -16.32
C TYR A 176 -5.03 -10.01 -16.53
N ARG A 177 -5.49 -8.77 -16.70
CA ARG A 177 -4.60 -7.60 -16.79
C ARG A 177 -4.95 -6.58 -15.74
N TRP A 178 -3.97 -5.78 -15.35
CA TRP A 178 -4.25 -4.57 -14.60
C TRP A 178 -4.76 -3.49 -15.54
N GLY A 179 -5.97 -3.00 -15.28
CA GLY A 179 -6.56 -1.86 -15.96
C GLY A 179 -6.35 -0.55 -15.20
N PRO A 180 -6.80 0.58 -15.78
CA PRO A 180 -6.80 1.87 -15.09
C PRO A 180 -7.63 1.82 -13.80
N PRO A 181 -7.40 2.74 -12.85
CA PRO A 181 -8.27 2.84 -11.68
C PRO A 181 -9.73 3.07 -12.12
N PRO A 182 -10.73 2.50 -11.40
CA PRO A 182 -12.15 2.73 -11.69
C PRO A 182 -12.53 4.21 -11.70
N ASP A 183 -11.89 5.01 -10.84
CA ASP A 183 -12.03 6.46 -10.78
C ASP A 183 -10.65 7.09 -10.52
N PRO A 184 -10.00 7.67 -11.55
CA PRO A 184 -8.72 8.36 -11.40
C PRO A 184 -8.75 9.54 -10.42
N GLN A 185 -9.88 10.26 -10.32
CA GLN A 185 -9.99 11.46 -9.47
C GLN A 185 -9.93 11.12 -7.98
N ILE A 186 -10.43 9.94 -7.59
CA ILE A 186 -10.32 9.45 -6.21
C ILE A 186 -8.85 9.14 -5.87
N VAL A 187 -8.09 8.60 -6.82
CA VAL A 187 -6.66 8.31 -6.62
C VAL A 187 -5.87 9.61 -6.51
N GLU A 188 -6.11 10.58 -7.41
CA GLU A 188 -5.50 11.92 -7.35
C GLU A 188 -5.80 12.62 -6.02
N ARG A 189 -7.06 12.57 -5.56
CA ARG A 189 -7.44 13.11 -4.26
C ARG A 189 -6.67 12.43 -3.13
N SER A 190 -6.51 11.11 -3.17
CA SER A 190 -5.77 10.39 -2.13
C SER A 190 -4.29 10.76 -2.07
N VAL A 191 -3.68 11.00 -3.23
CA VAL A 191 -2.30 11.50 -3.33
C VAL A 191 -2.19 12.91 -2.77
N ALA A 192 -3.09 13.81 -3.19
CA ALA A 192 -3.12 15.19 -2.68
C ALA A 192 -3.30 15.22 -1.16
N GLN A 193 -4.20 14.40 -0.61
CA GLN A 193 -4.45 14.32 0.83
C GLN A 193 -3.28 13.71 1.60
N ALA A 194 -2.59 12.72 1.03
CA ALA A 194 -1.37 12.17 1.61
C ALA A 194 -0.25 13.22 1.68
N ALA A 195 -0.11 14.02 0.63
CA ALA A 195 0.87 15.11 0.56
C ALA A 195 0.52 16.30 1.49
N SER A 196 -0.77 16.66 1.62
CA SER A 196 -1.23 17.78 2.45
C SER A 196 -1.37 17.42 3.93
N GLY A 197 -1.40 16.13 4.27
CA GLY A 197 -1.60 15.66 5.63
C GLY A 197 -3.04 15.53 6.09
N GLU A 198 -3.97 15.45 5.14
CA GLU A 198 -5.39 15.16 5.39
C GLU A 198 -5.63 13.66 5.66
N VAL A 199 -4.62 12.80 5.47
CA VAL A 199 -4.63 11.39 5.88
C VAL A 199 -3.40 11.02 6.70
N ASP A 200 -3.58 10.05 7.61
CA ASP A 200 -2.54 9.52 8.48
C ASP A 200 -1.80 8.34 7.85
N GLY A 201 -2.38 7.68 6.85
CA GLY A 201 -1.69 6.62 6.14
C GLY A 201 -2.34 6.12 4.86
N VAL A 202 -1.52 5.48 4.03
CA VAL A 202 -1.92 4.79 2.79
C VAL A 202 -1.50 3.33 2.88
N LEU A 203 -2.45 2.44 2.64
CA LEU A 203 -2.32 1.01 2.88
C LEU A 203 -2.32 0.24 1.55
N PHE A 204 -1.29 -0.58 1.36
CA PHE A 204 -1.03 -1.30 0.12
C PHE A 204 -1.10 -2.81 0.34
N THR A 205 -1.81 -3.49 -0.56
CA THR A 205 -1.99 -4.96 -0.51
C THR A 205 -1.38 -5.67 -1.71
N SER A 206 -0.86 -4.94 -2.69
CA SER A 206 -0.20 -5.47 -3.88
C SER A 206 0.85 -4.51 -4.42
N ALA A 207 1.95 -5.05 -4.96
CA ALA A 207 3.00 -4.24 -5.59
C ALA A 207 2.48 -3.43 -6.79
N PRO A 208 1.66 -3.99 -7.71
CA PRO A 208 1.12 -3.20 -8.82
C PRO A 208 0.26 -2.02 -8.35
N GLY A 209 -0.53 -2.18 -7.28
CA GLY A 209 -1.34 -1.10 -6.72
C GLY A 209 -0.48 0.00 -6.09
N ALA A 210 0.58 -0.39 -5.37
CA ALA A 210 1.55 0.57 -4.84
C ALA A 210 2.26 1.34 -5.96
N ALA A 211 2.79 0.64 -6.97
CA ALA A 211 3.43 1.26 -8.12
C ALA A 211 2.48 2.21 -8.87
N ALA A 212 1.21 1.81 -9.06
CA ALA A 212 0.22 2.66 -9.72
C ALA A 212 -0.06 3.94 -8.92
N TRP A 213 -0.23 3.84 -7.60
CA TRP A 213 -0.45 5.01 -6.74
C TRP A 213 0.77 5.96 -6.74
N ILE A 214 1.99 5.41 -6.69
CA ILE A 214 3.24 6.19 -6.79
C ILE A 214 3.30 6.93 -8.14
N ARG A 215 2.93 6.29 -9.25
CA ARG A 215 2.86 6.99 -10.56
C ARG A 215 1.89 8.17 -10.55
N PHE A 216 0.79 8.11 -9.79
CA PHE A 216 -0.07 9.28 -9.59
C PHE A 216 0.65 10.38 -8.79
N ALA A 217 1.35 10.01 -7.72
CA ALA A 217 2.17 10.95 -6.94
C ALA A 217 3.24 11.66 -7.79
N GLU A 218 3.93 10.92 -8.65
CA GLU A 218 4.93 11.47 -9.58
C GLU A 218 4.32 12.44 -10.58
N ARG A 219 3.22 12.05 -11.24
CA ARG A 219 2.53 12.92 -12.21
C ARG A 219 2.01 14.21 -11.57
N MET A 220 1.63 14.16 -10.31
CA MET A 220 1.14 15.31 -9.55
C MET A 220 2.27 16.13 -8.92
N GLY A 221 3.54 15.72 -9.05
CA GLY A 221 4.66 16.37 -8.37
C GLY A 221 4.61 16.26 -6.84
N ALA A 222 3.86 15.30 -6.30
CA ALA A 222 3.59 15.17 -4.87
C ALA A 222 4.58 14.25 -4.13
N THR A 223 5.47 13.56 -4.87
CA THR A 223 6.38 12.55 -4.32
C THR A 223 7.25 13.08 -3.19
N GLU A 224 7.80 14.30 -3.31
CA GLU A 224 8.69 14.84 -2.29
C GLU A 224 7.95 15.21 -0.99
N ALA A 225 6.77 15.82 -1.10
CA ALA A 225 5.93 16.09 0.06
C ALA A 225 5.52 14.80 0.80
N ILE A 226 5.17 13.75 0.04
CA ILE A 226 4.85 12.43 0.61
C ILE A 226 6.09 11.83 1.29
N ARG A 227 7.27 11.92 0.67
CA ARG A 227 8.54 11.42 1.22
C ARG A 227 8.87 12.11 2.54
N GLU A 228 8.84 13.45 2.58
CA GLU A 228 9.13 14.22 3.79
C GLU A 228 8.19 13.84 4.93
N ARG A 229 6.89 13.72 4.65
CA ARG A 229 5.90 13.34 5.65
C ARG A 229 6.10 11.91 6.15
N ALA A 230 6.38 10.97 5.26
CA ALA A 230 6.69 9.59 5.65
C ALA A 230 7.95 9.52 6.52
N ALA A 231 9.01 10.25 6.15
CA ALA A 231 10.26 10.31 6.90
C ALA A 231 10.09 10.91 8.31
N ARG A 232 9.18 11.88 8.47
CA ARG A 232 8.84 12.47 9.77
C ARG A 232 7.84 11.63 10.59
N GLY A 233 7.38 10.49 10.08
CA GLY A 233 6.33 9.68 10.71
C GLY A 233 4.94 10.32 10.69
N ARG A 234 4.73 11.35 9.85
CA ARG A 234 3.48 12.12 9.68
C ARG A 234 2.53 11.51 8.65
N LEU A 235 2.98 10.47 7.96
CA LEU A 235 2.21 9.66 7.02
C LEU A 235 2.74 8.23 7.09
N LEU A 236 1.88 7.29 7.46
CA LEU A 236 2.21 5.87 7.46
C LEU A 236 1.96 5.27 6.08
N LEU A 237 3.01 4.86 5.38
CA LEU A 237 2.91 4.01 4.19
C LEU A 237 3.09 2.56 4.64
N ALA A 238 2.03 1.76 4.58
CA ALA A 238 2.07 0.38 5.08
C ALA A 238 1.78 -0.64 3.99
N ALA A 239 2.66 -1.64 3.89
CA ALA A 239 2.55 -2.74 2.93
C ALA A 239 2.21 -4.05 3.65
N VAL A 240 1.36 -4.87 3.02
CA VAL A 240 1.01 -6.19 3.55
C VAL A 240 2.20 -7.18 3.60
N GLY A 241 3.26 -6.94 2.84
CA GLY A 241 4.45 -7.79 2.80
C GLY A 241 5.57 -7.21 1.92
N PRO A 242 6.76 -7.85 1.91
CA PRO A 242 7.96 -7.31 1.26
C PRO A 242 7.81 -7.04 -0.24
N ILE A 243 7.17 -7.93 -0.98
CA ILE A 243 6.92 -7.75 -2.43
C ILE A 243 6.09 -6.49 -2.67
N THR A 244 5.04 -6.28 -1.88
CA THR A 244 4.19 -5.08 -1.97
C THR A 244 4.94 -3.80 -1.58
N ALA A 245 5.96 -3.90 -0.74
CA ALA A 245 6.78 -2.77 -0.32
C ALA A 245 7.82 -2.35 -1.35
N SER A 246 8.23 -3.25 -2.26
CA SER A 246 9.31 -2.99 -3.23
C SER A 246 9.12 -1.68 -4.00
N PRO A 247 7.96 -1.39 -4.63
CA PRO A 247 7.80 -0.14 -5.38
C PRO A 247 7.95 1.12 -4.52
N LEU A 248 7.55 1.05 -3.24
CA LEU A 248 7.69 2.15 -2.32
C LEU A 248 9.17 2.37 -1.95
N HIS A 249 9.94 1.28 -1.78
CA HIS A 249 11.38 1.35 -1.54
C HIS A 249 12.14 1.88 -2.76
N ASP A 250 11.77 1.45 -3.97
CA ASP A 250 12.36 1.95 -5.22
C ASP A 250 12.12 3.46 -5.37
N ALA A 251 10.93 3.93 -4.96
CA ALA A 251 10.59 5.34 -4.87
C ALA A 251 11.25 6.06 -3.66
N ARG A 252 12.06 5.37 -2.85
CA ARG A 252 12.73 5.83 -1.61
C ARG A 252 11.77 6.36 -0.53
N LEU A 253 10.58 5.78 -0.44
CA LEU A 253 9.58 6.11 0.55
C LEU A 253 9.77 5.24 1.79
N SER A 254 9.78 5.85 2.99
CA SER A 254 9.79 5.10 4.24
C SER A 254 8.49 4.30 4.38
N THR A 255 8.60 2.98 4.59
CA THR A 255 7.43 2.11 4.72
C THR A 255 7.52 1.19 5.93
N VAL A 256 6.34 0.76 6.39
CA VAL A 256 6.20 -0.27 7.40
C VAL A 256 5.61 -1.53 6.76
N ILE A 257 6.23 -2.67 7.01
CA ILE A 257 5.82 -3.96 6.44
C ILE A 257 5.13 -4.76 7.55
N ALA A 258 3.95 -5.30 7.25
CA ALA A 258 3.27 -6.19 8.17
C ALA A 258 4.07 -7.49 8.38
N GLU A 259 4.13 -7.97 9.62
CA GLU A 259 4.87 -9.18 10.01
C GLU A 259 4.48 -10.43 9.17
N ARG A 260 3.20 -10.54 8.80
CA ARG A 260 2.68 -11.63 7.96
C ARG A 260 1.93 -11.07 6.77
N GLY A 261 2.07 -11.74 5.62
CA GLY A 261 1.40 -11.43 4.34
C GLY A 261 -0.12 -11.60 4.33
N ARG A 262 -0.85 -11.00 5.28
CA ARG A 262 -2.31 -11.14 5.47
C ARG A 262 -2.93 -9.83 5.96
N LEU A 263 -4.17 -9.53 5.54
CA LEU A 263 -4.89 -8.30 5.89
C LEU A 263 -5.02 -8.06 7.40
N GLY A 264 -5.31 -9.11 8.17
CA GLY A 264 -5.38 -9.00 9.64
C GLY A 264 -4.04 -8.66 10.30
N SER A 265 -2.90 -8.98 9.66
CA SER A 265 -1.58 -8.56 10.13
C SER A 265 -1.32 -7.09 9.79
N LEU A 266 -1.71 -6.66 8.59
CA LEU A 266 -1.62 -5.26 8.18
C LEU A 266 -2.47 -4.36 9.10
N ALA A 267 -3.71 -4.76 9.41
CA ALA A 267 -4.56 -4.03 10.33
C ALA A 267 -3.92 -3.90 11.73
N ARG A 268 -3.38 -5.00 12.29
CA ARG A 268 -2.68 -4.98 13.58
C ARG A 268 -1.43 -4.10 13.55
N CYS A 269 -0.69 -4.12 12.44
CA CYS A 269 0.47 -3.25 12.23
C CYS A 269 0.08 -1.77 12.32
N VAL A 270 -0.99 -1.36 11.64
CA VAL A 270 -1.50 0.02 11.68
C VAL A 270 -1.99 0.39 13.09
N ILE A 271 -2.81 -0.48 13.71
CA ILE A 271 -3.32 -0.25 15.07
C ILE A 271 -2.17 -0.11 16.08
N GLY A 272 -1.15 -0.97 15.98
CA GLY A 272 0.03 -0.90 16.84
C GLY A 272 0.86 0.36 16.61
N TYR A 273 1.02 0.80 15.35
CA TYR A 273 1.77 2.02 15.04
C TYR A 273 1.17 3.28 15.69
N PHE A 274 -0.16 3.38 15.74
CA PHE A 274 -0.86 4.54 16.32
C PHE A 274 -1.24 4.38 17.80
N GLY A 275 -0.99 3.21 18.40
CA GLY A 275 -1.24 2.96 19.83
C GLY A 275 -0.34 3.79 20.76
N VAL A 276 -0.58 3.69 22.07
CA VAL A 276 0.08 4.51 23.13
C VAL A 276 1.61 4.41 23.10
N ASP A 277 2.16 3.23 22.83
CA ASP A 277 3.60 2.98 22.70
C ASP A 277 4.01 2.64 21.26
N GLY A 278 3.24 3.16 20.30
CA GLY A 278 3.43 2.90 18.88
C GLY A 278 4.60 3.67 18.25
N GLY A 279 4.67 3.59 16.92
CA GLY A 279 5.68 4.31 16.12
C GLY A 279 5.28 5.73 15.75
N ALA A 280 4.03 6.13 15.98
CA ALA A 280 3.56 7.48 15.68
C ALA A 280 4.26 8.53 16.57
N PRO A 281 4.85 9.60 16.00
CA PRO A 281 5.55 10.61 16.79
C PRO A 281 4.66 11.25 17.86
N SER A 282 5.25 11.45 19.04
CA SER A 282 4.64 12.16 20.17
C SER A 282 5.63 13.15 20.79
N LEU A 283 5.12 14.25 21.35
CA LEU A 283 5.91 15.24 22.08
C LEU A 283 5.35 15.40 23.50
N LYS A 284 6.24 15.45 24.48
CA LYS A 284 5.85 15.73 25.87
C LYS A 284 5.58 17.21 26.06
N THR A 285 4.44 17.51 26.67
CA THR A 285 4.03 18.85 27.08
C THR A 285 3.63 18.81 28.55
N ALA A 286 3.51 19.96 29.22
CA ALA A 286 3.04 20.01 30.60
C ALA A 286 1.61 19.44 30.79
N ALA A 287 0.85 19.33 29.70
CA ALA A 287 -0.48 18.74 29.67
C ALA A 287 -0.50 17.27 29.22
N GLY A 288 0.68 16.62 29.17
CA GLY A 288 0.85 15.22 28.79
C GLY A 288 1.39 15.02 27.38
N ALA A 289 1.34 13.78 26.91
CA ALA A 289 1.84 13.39 25.60
C ALA A 289 0.91 13.91 24.49
N LEU A 290 1.46 14.69 23.57
CA LEU A 290 0.75 15.25 22.42
C LEU A 290 1.14 14.49 21.17
N SER A 291 0.15 13.97 20.45
CA SER A 291 0.34 13.29 19.16
C SER A 291 -0.67 13.82 18.15
N MET A 292 -0.24 14.03 16.92
CA MET A 292 -1.14 14.55 15.89
C MET A 292 -1.87 13.42 15.16
N ARG A 293 -3.06 13.76 14.67
CA ARG A 293 -3.91 12.94 13.77
C ARG A 293 -4.39 13.81 12.61
N SER A 294 -4.80 13.24 11.47
CA SER A 294 -5.28 14.07 10.37
C SER A 294 -6.57 14.83 10.72
N GLY A 295 -7.41 14.25 11.58
CA GLY A 295 -8.63 14.87 12.08
C GLY A 295 -8.46 15.82 13.28
N GLY A 296 -7.26 15.93 13.87
CA GLY A 296 -7.07 16.73 15.07
C GLY A 296 -5.81 16.40 15.88
N VAL A 297 -5.93 16.42 17.20
CA VAL A 297 -4.80 16.16 18.11
C VAL A 297 -5.25 15.25 19.25
N LEU A 298 -4.37 14.35 19.65
CA LEU A 298 -4.50 13.52 20.84
C LEU A 298 -3.59 14.12 21.92
N LEU A 299 -4.16 14.48 23.06
CA LEU A 299 -3.46 15.00 24.22
C LEU A 299 -3.77 14.14 25.44
N ASP A 300 -2.76 13.47 25.98
CA ASP A 300 -2.87 12.54 27.11
C ASP A 300 -4.03 11.52 26.94
N GLY A 301 -4.13 10.95 25.73
CA GLY A 301 -5.17 9.99 25.37
C GLY A 301 -6.54 10.58 25.02
N SER A 302 -6.75 11.89 25.19
CA SER A 302 -7.99 12.58 24.83
C SER A 302 -7.89 13.20 23.44
N PHE A 303 -8.81 12.83 22.54
CA PHE A 303 -8.81 13.35 21.17
C PHE A 303 -9.68 14.61 21.06
N THR A 304 -9.09 15.65 20.48
CA THR A 304 -9.75 16.92 20.15
C THR A 304 -9.76 17.11 18.62
N PRO A 305 -10.93 17.20 17.98
CA PRO A 305 -11.01 17.51 16.55
C PRO A 305 -10.56 18.95 16.28
N LEU A 306 -9.84 19.15 15.17
CA LEU A 306 -9.39 20.48 14.74
C LEU A 306 -9.89 20.80 13.33
N SER A 307 -10.09 22.09 13.05
CA SER A 307 -10.25 22.56 11.67
C SER A 307 -8.98 22.27 10.85
N ARG A 308 -9.09 22.16 9.51
CA ARG A 308 -7.91 21.95 8.63
C ARG A 308 -6.80 22.97 8.86
N ALA A 309 -7.17 24.25 9.03
CA ALA A 309 -6.21 25.30 9.34
C ALA A 309 -5.55 25.11 10.72
N GLY A 310 -6.33 24.70 11.73
CA GLY A 310 -5.82 24.40 13.07
C GLY A 310 -4.88 23.19 13.10
N ALA A 311 -5.24 22.10 12.41
CA ALA A 311 -4.41 20.91 12.28
C ALA A 311 -3.10 21.20 11.53
N SER A 312 -3.15 22.02 10.47
CA SER A 312 -1.96 22.46 9.72
C SER A 312 -1.05 23.33 10.57
N LEU A 313 -1.61 24.31 11.29
CA LEU A 313 -0.85 25.16 12.22
C LEU A 313 -0.18 24.35 13.32
N LEU A 314 -0.95 23.49 14.00
CA LEU A 314 -0.42 22.70 15.11
C LEU A 314 0.57 21.65 14.61
N GLY A 315 0.37 21.10 13.41
CA GLY A 315 1.31 20.22 12.73
C GLY A 315 2.66 20.90 12.43
N ALA A 316 2.64 22.16 11.96
CA ALA A 316 3.87 22.93 11.74
C ALA A 316 4.64 23.14 13.06
N LEU A 317 3.93 23.51 14.13
CA LEU A 317 4.52 23.69 15.45
C LEU A 317 5.03 22.37 16.07
N PHE A 318 4.33 21.27 15.82
CA PHE A 318 4.74 19.92 16.20
C PHE A 318 6.06 19.55 15.53
N ASP A 319 6.17 19.74 14.22
CA ASP A 319 7.39 19.45 13.46
C ASP A 319 8.56 20.36 13.90
N ALA A 320 8.27 21.58 14.34
CA ALA A 320 9.26 22.51 14.90
C ALA A 320 9.76 22.14 16.30
N ARG A 321 9.12 21.18 16.99
CA ARG A 321 9.55 20.62 18.30
C ARG A 321 9.91 21.69 19.34
N GLY A 322 9.09 22.75 19.43
CA GLY A 322 9.30 23.85 20.37
C GLY A 322 10.14 25.01 19.83
N ALA A 323 10.73 24.91 18.64
CA ALA A 323 11.28 26.08 17.95
C ALA A 323 10.17 27.09 17.64
N VAL A 324 10.56 28.37 17.58
CA VAL A 324 9.64 29.47 17.26
C VAL A 324 9.51 29.58 15.75
N LEU A 325 8.28 29.47 15.26
CA LEU A 325 7.94 29.77 13.87
C LEU A 325 7.33 31.16 13.77
N SER A 326 7.78 31.94 12.80
CA SER A 326 7.19 33.22 12.44
C SER A 326 5.79 33.06 11.86
N ARG A 327 5.02 34.15 11.85
CA ARG A 327 3.69 34.17 11.23
C ARG A 327 3.77 33.80 9.74
N ASP A 328 4.80 34.26 9.04
CA ASP A 328 4.97 33.98 7.61
C ASP A 328 5.32 32.51 7.35
N GLU A 329 6.14 31.89 8.20
CA GLU A 329 6.47 30.46 8.11
C GLU A 329 5.25 29.58 8.33
N ILE A 330 4.39 29.92 9.29
CA ILE A 330 3.14 29.22 9.54
C ILE A 330 2.14 29.49 8.40
N GLY A 331 2.04 30.74 7.96
CA GLY A 331 1.12 31.17 6.90
C GLY A 331 1.33 30.41 5.59
N ARG A 332 2.58 30.14 5.21
CA ARG A 332 2.93 29.33 4.03
C ARG A 332 2.43 27.88 4.08
N GLN A 333 2.14 27.36 5.27
CA GLN A 333 1.67 25.98 5.49
C GLN A 333 0.14 25.90 5.69
N LEU A 334 -0.56 27.03 5.81
CA LEU A 334 -2.00 27.03 5.99
C LEU A 334 -2.72 26.72 4.65
N PRO A 335 -3.81 25.93 4.68
CA PRO A 335 -4.59 25.64 3.49
C PRO A 335 -5.39 26.86 3.00
N GLY A 336 -5.40 27.09 1.68
CA GLY A 336 -6.18 28.14 1.02
C GLY A 336 -5.39 29.40 0.63
N ALA A 337 -6.05 30.33 -0.06
CA ALA A 337 -5.43 31.52 -0.67
C ALA A 337 -5.12 32.68 0.32
N GLY A 338 -5.45 32.51 1.61
CA GLY A 338 -5.33 33.55 2.64
C GLY A 338 -4.10 33.42 3.52
N GLN A 339 -2.91 33.27 2.94
CA GLN A 339 -1.63 33.14 3.66
C GLN A 339 -1.20 34.49 4.27
N ASN A 340 -1.95 35.00 5.25
CA ASN A 340 -1.67 36.27 5.91
C ASN A 340 -1.67 36.14 7.44
N ALA A 341 -1.09 37.14 8.12
CA ALA A 341 -0.96 37.16 9.58
C ALA A 341 -2.29 36.97 10.32
N HIS A 342 -3.38 37.52 9.80
CA HIS A 342 -4.70 37.41 10.40
C HIS A 342 -5.23 35.97 10.36
N ALA A 343 -5.02 35.24 9.26
CA ALA A 343 -5.41 33.83 9.16
C ALA A 343 -4.67 32.96 10.17
N VAL A 344 -3.38 33.24 10.40
CA VAL A 344 -2.57 32.56 11.43
C VAL A 344 -3.13 32.84 12.82
N GLU A 345 -3.42 34.11 13.15
CA GLU A 345 -3.98 34.50 14.44
C GLU A 345 -5.33 33.82 14.70
N MET A 346 -6.21 33.80 13.71
CA MET A 346 -7.50 33.10 13.81
C MET A 346 -7.34 31.58 13.96
N ALA A 347 -6.34 30.97 13.30
CA ALA A 347 -6.05 29.55 13.48
C ALA A 347 -5.52 29.26 14.89
N VAL A 348 -4.64 30.10 15.44
CA VAL A 348 -4.15 29.97 16.83
C VAL A 348 -5.28 30.07 17.83
N THR A 349 -6.16 31.09 17.70
CA THR A 349 -7.32 31.25 18.58
C THR A 349 -8.20 30.01 18.56
N ARG A 350 -8.56 29.50 17.37
CA ARG A 350 -9.38 28.28 17.26
C ARG A 350 -8.72 27.04 17.86
N VAL A 351 -7.40 26.89 17.74
CA VAL A 351 -6.68 25.75 18.36
C VAL A 351 -6.72 25.87 19.88
N ARG A 352 -6.51 27.06 20.44
CA ARG A 352 -6.58 27.29 21.88
C ARG A 352 -7.99 27.08 22.44
N ASP A 353 -9.00 27.55 21.72
CA ASP A 353 -10.41 27.35 22.09
C ASP A 353 -10.78 25.87 22.05
N ALA A 354 -10.34 25.13 21.02
CA ALA A 354 -10.60 23.69 20.91
C ALA A 354 -9.91 22.86 22.00
N LEU A 355 -8.78 23.34 22.52
CA LEU A 355 -8.03 22.71 23.60
C LEU A 355 -8.41 23.26 24.99
N ASP A 356 -9.58 23.91 25.11
CA ASP A 356 -10.12 24.47 26.37
C ASP A 356 -9.09 25.32 27.15
N GLY A 357 -8.26 26.08 26.44
CA GLY A 357 -7.28 26.97 27.04
C GLY A 357 -6.02 26.31 27.58
N VAL A 358 -5.79 25.01 27.35
CA VAL A 358 -4.53 24.36 27.68
C VAL A 358 -3.38 25.05 26.92
N ASP A 359 -2.32 25.47 27.63
CA ASP A 359 -1.20 26.25 27.09
C ASP A 359 -0.22 25.40 26.27
N VAL A 360 -0.72 24.81 25.18
CA VAL A 360 0.05 24.00 24.23
C VAL A 360 0.72 24.88 23.16
N VAL A 361 0.09 26.00 22.80
CA VAL A 361 0.60 26.94 21.79
C VAL A 361 0.91 28.28 22.44
N ARG A 362 2.20 28.63 22.51
CA ARG A 362 2.68 29.86 23.14
C ARG A 362 2.99 30.94 22.11
N THR A 363 2.59 32.17 22.44
CA THR A 363 2.97 33.36 21.67
C THR A 363 4.34 33.85 22.13
N VAL A 364 5.29 33.98 21.20
CA VAL A 364 6.56 34.65 21.45
C VAL A 364 6.47 36.05 20.87
N VAL A 365 6.39 37.04 21.75
CA VAL A 365 6.15 38.46 21.40
C VAL A 365 7.11 38.90 20.29
N LYS A 366 6.54 39.51 19.24
CA LYS A 366 7.23 39.97 18.01
C LYS A 366 7.94 38.89 17.16
N ARG A 367 7.98 37.63 17.59
CA ARG A 367 8.69 36.55 16.87
C ARG A 367 7.75 35.53 16.22
N GLY A 368 6.63 35.18 16.86
CA GLY A 368 5.66 34.23 16.30
C GLY A 368 5.12 33.27 17.36
N TYR A 369 5.03 31.98 17.03
CA TYR A 369 4.43 30.96 17.88
C TYR A 369 5.34 29.74 18.03
N ARG A 370 5.23 29.05 19.17
CA ARG A 370 5.93 27.77 19.42
C ARG A 370 5.00 26.79 20.13
N LEU A 371 5.29 25.50 19.97
CA LEU A 371 4.70 24.47 20.83
C LEU A 371 5.35 24.51 22.23
N ALA A 372 4.55 24.36 23.28
CA ALA A 372 4.98 24.28 24.67
C ALA A 372 5.45 22.86 25.01
N VAL A 373 6.52 22.42 24.35
CA VAL A 373 7.19 21.15 24.69
C VAL A 373 7.95 21.27 26.00
N GLU A 374 8.00 20.19 26.77
CA GLU A 374 8.93 20.07 27.90
C GLU A 374 10.35 19.93 27.35
N GLU A 375 11.29 20.69 27.89
CA GLU A 375 12.71 20.51 27.57
C GLU A 375 13.13 19.13 28.10
N THR A 376 13.69 18.31 27.21
CA THR A 376 14.31 17.06 27.62
C THR A 376 15.57 17.44 28.38
N ALA A 377 15.56 17.21 29.70
CA ALA A 377 16.67 17.52 30.59
C ALA A 377 17.97 16.82 30.19
#